data_AF-A4A4J5-F1
#
_entry.id   AF-A4A4J5-F1
#
_cell.length_a   1.000
_cell.length_b   1.000
_cell.length_c   1.000
_cell.angle_alpha   90.00
_cell.angle_beta   90.00
_cell.angle_gamma   90.00
#
_symmetry.space_group_name_H-M   'P 1'
#
loop_
_entity.id
_entity.type
_entity.pdbx_description
1 polymer ?
#
loop_
_entity_poly.entity_id
_entity_poly.type
_entity_poly.pdbx_seq_one_letter_code
_entity_poly.pdbx_strand_id
1 'polypeptide(L)'
;MSTTTVRLPDDLKKRLADIAEQAGMTSHALILQAISDRVDADEARNRLLNEADRRYAAIAKTGQTVPWSEMRRYLERRVAGENIDAPAARPLAD
;
A
#
# COMPACT_ATOMS: atom_id res chain seq x y z
N MET A 1 23.54 6.73 16.27
CA MET A 1 22.36 5.87 16.12
C MET A 1 22.12 5.14 17.44
N SER A 2 20.86 4.91 17.83
CA SER A 2 20.52 4.16 19.04
C SER A 2 20.37 2.67 18.72
N THR A 3 20.85 1.80 19.59
CA THR A 3 20.73 0.34 19.42
C THR A 3 19.45 -0.15 20.09
N THR A 4 18.60 -0.85 19.33
CA THR A 4 17.40 -1.52 19.86
C THR A 4 17.69 -3.01 20.04
N THR A 5 17.64 -3.49 21.29
CA THR A 5 17.85 -4.92 21.59
C THR A 5 16.52 -5.67 21.51
N VAL A 6 16.42 -6.61 20.57
CA VAL A 6 15.24 -7.47 20.38
C VAL A 6 15.56 -8.89 20.84
N ARG A 7 14.70 -9.46 21.69
CA ARG A 7 14.82 -10.87 22.11
C ARG A 7 14.12 -11.76 21.09
N LEU A 8 14.85 -12.71 20.53
CA LEU A 8 14.33 -13.71 19.60
C LEU A 8 14.28 -15.08 20.28
N PRO A 9 13.19 -15.84 20.14
CA PRO A 9 13.19 -17.26 20.52
C PRO A 9 14.28 -18.03 19.77
N ASP A 10 14.85 -19.05 20.40
CA ASP A 10 15.97 -19.81 19.83
C ASP A 10 15.64 -20.46 18.47
N ASP A 11 14.42 -20.97 18.31
CA ASP A 11 13.92 -21.50 17.03
C ASP A 11 13.95 -20.46 15.92
N LEU A 12 13.44 -19.25 16.21
CA LEU A 12 13.41 -18.15 15.24
C LEU A 12 14.83 -17.69 14.89
N LYS A 13 15.72 -17.62 15.88
CA LYS A 13 17.11 -17.26 15.67
C LYS A 13 17.82 -18.25 14.73
N LYS A 14 17.57 -19.55 14.88
CA LYS A 14 18.12 -20.59 14.00
C LYS A 14 17.58 -20.44 12.58
N ARG A 15 16.26 -20.38 12.41
CA ARG A 15 15.61 -20.22 11.10
C ARG A 15 16.07 -18.96 10.37
N LEU A 16 16.25 -17.86 11.10
CA LEU A 16 16.77 -16.61 10.55
C LEU A 16 18.21 -16.76 10.04
N ALA A 17 19.07 -17.46 10.78
CA ALA A 17 20.45 -17.72 10.36
C ALA A 17 20.48 -18.56 9.07
N ASP A 18 19.70 -19.64 9.01
CA ASP A 18 19.60 -20.52 7.84
C ASP A 18 19.12 -19.75 6.58
N ILE A 19 18.07 -18.92 6.73
CA ILE A 19 17.54 -18.11 5.62
C ILE A 19 18.55 -17.03 5.19
N ALA A 20 19.21 -16.38 6.15
CA ALA A 20 20.20 -15.35 5.85
C ALA A 20 21.38 -15.93 5.06
N GLU A 21 21.88 -17.10 5.45
CA GLU A 21 22.94 -17.81 4.72
C GLU A 21 22.51 -18.16 3.29
N GLN A 22 21.31 -18.72 3.10
CA GLN A 22 20.77 -19.04 1.77
C GLN A 22 20.61 -17.79 0.89
N ALA A 23 20.27 -16.65 1.49
CA ALA A 23 20.14 -15.37 0.81
C ALA A 23 21.48 -14.65 0.59
N GLY A 24 22.60 -15.17 1.11
CA GLY A 24 23.91 -14.49 1.08
C GLY A 24 23.97 -13.22 1.93
N MET A 25 23.14 -13.14 2.98
CA MET A 25 23.00 -11.99 3.88
C MET A 25 23.45 -12.35 5.30
N THR A 26 23.74 -11.33 6.11
CA THR A 26 23.87 -11.54 7.56
C THR A 26 22.49 -11.55 8.21
N SER A 27 22.32 -12.24 9.34
CA SER A 27 21.05 -12.21 10.09
C SER A 27 20.64 -10.78 10.48
N HIS A 28 21.60 -9.90 10.77
CA HIS A 28 21.31 -8.50 11.06
C HIS A 28 20.73 -7.76 9.84
N ALA A 29 21.36 -7.90 8.67
CA ALA A 29 20.86 -7.30 7.43
C ALA A 29 19.46 -7.82 7.07
N LEU A 30 19.23 -9.12 7.25
CA LEU A 30 17.92 -9.73 7.02
C LEU A 30 16.85 -9.20 7.98
N ILE A 31 17.16 -9.02 9.27
CA ILE A 31 16.23 -8.40 10.24
C ILE A 31 15.89 -6.98 9.83
N LEU A 32 16.88 -6.17 9.48
CA LEU A 32 16.65 -4.78 9.07
C LEU A 32 15.76 -4.70 7.83
N GLN A 33 16.04 -5.54 6.82
CA GLN A 33 15.22 -5.60 5.62
C GLN A 33 13.78 -6.00 5.95
N ALA A 34 13.58 -7.06 6.75
CA ALA A 34 12.25 -7.52 7.12
C ALA A 34 11.44 -6.46 7.89
N ILE A 35 12.10 -5.69 8.77
CA ILE A 35 11.45 -4.58 9.48
C ILE A 35 11.09 -3.46 8.50
N SER A 36 12.02 -3.07 7.61
CA SER A 36 11.77 -2.03 6.61
C SER A 36 10.59 -2.41 5.73
N ASP A 37 10.61 -3.61 5.15
CA ASP A 37 9.56 -4.11 4.28
C ASP A 37 8.20 -4.12 4.99
N ARG A 38 8.19 -4.52 6.27
CA ARG A 38 6.97 -4.54 7.07
C ARG A 38 6.43 -3.14 7.33
N VAL A 39 7.30 -2.19 7.69
CA VAL A 39 6.92 -0.79 7.94
C VAL A 39 6.39 -0.17 6.65
N ASP A 40 7.09 -0.32 5.53
CA ASP A 40 6.69 0.22 4.24
C ASP A 40 5.33 -0.33 3.79
N ALA A 41 5.09 -1.63 3.96
CA ALA A 41 3.82 -2.27 3.67
C ALA A 41 2.68 -1.75 4.55
N ASP A 42 2.90 -1.63 5.86
CA ASP A 42 1.89 -1.13 6.80
C ASP A 42 1.59 0.35 6.56
N GLU A 43 2.60 1.16 6.25
CA GLU A 43 2.40 2.56 5.86
C GLU A 43 1.63 2.69 4.55
N ALA A 44 1.96 1.90 3.53
CA ALA A 44 1.24 1.90 2.26
C ALA A 44 -0.24 1.52 2.45
N ARG A 45 -0.50 0.49 3.27
CA ARG A 45 -1.85 0.08 3.64
C ARG A 45 -2.60 1.19 4.39
N ASN A 46 -1.97 1.82 5.36
CA ASN A 46 -2.61 2.89 6.13
C ASN A 46 -2.88 4.12 5.27
N ARG A 47 -1.97 4.48 4.35
CA ARG A 47 -2.21 5.54 3.36
C ARG A 47 -3.43 5.24 2.48
N LEU A 48 -3.57 4.00 2.02
CA LEU A 48 -4.72 3.57 1.22
C LEU A 48 -6.04 3.68 2.01
N LEU A 49 -6.06 3.18 3.24
CA LEU A 49 -7.26 3.21 4.08
C LEU A 49 -7.66 4.65 4.44
N ASN A 50 -6.70 5.49 4.83
CA ASN A 50 -6.96 6.89 5.14
C ASN A 50 -7.53 7.64 3.92
N GLU A 51 -7.03 7.36 2.71
CA GLU A 51 -7.55 7.96 1.49
C GLU A 51 -8.96 7.44 1.16
N ALA A 52 -9.22 6.15 1.38
CA ALA A 52 -10.54 5.56 1.21
C ALA A 52 -11.56 6.19 2.16
N ASP A 53 -11.22 6.32 3.46
CA ASP A 53 -12.07 6.94 4.46
C ASP A 53 -12.34 8.42 4.13
N ARG A 54 -11.31 9.16 3.70
CA ARG A 54 -11.46 10.55 3.24
C ARG A 54 -12.43 10.67 2.07
N ARG A 55 -12.29 9.80 1.07
CA ARG A 55 -13.18 9.80 -0.11
C ARG A 55 -14.59 9.36 0.25
N TYR A 56 -14.72 8.35 1.11
CA TYR A 56 -16.02 7.88 1.57
C TYR A 56 -16.77 8.94 2.36
N ALA A 57 -16.08 9.69 3.24
CA ALA A 57 -16.67 10.82 3.94
C ALA A 57 -17.17 11.91 2.99
N ALA A 58 -16.43 12.19 1.90
CA ALA A 58 -16.86 13.13 0.87
C ALA A 58 -18.11 12.64 0.11
N ILE A 59 -18.17 11.36 -0.23
CA ILE A 59 -19.34 10.73 -0.86
C ILE A 59 -20.54 10.78 0.10
N ALA A 60 -20.37 10.41 1.36
CA ALA A 60 -21.42 10.43 2.37
C ALA A 60 -21.99 11.85 2.58
N LYS A 61 -21.15 12.89 2.48
CA LYS A 61 -21.57 14.29 2.60
C LYS A 61 -22.28 14.82 1.36
N THR A 62 -21.83 14.43 0.16
CA THR A 62 -22.25 15.08 -1.10
C THR A 62 -23.21 14.24 -1.94
N GLY A 63 -23.24 12.93 -1.73
CA GLY A 63 -23.89 11.96 -2.61
C GLY A 63 -23.25 11.84 -4.00
N GLN A 64 -22.16 12.58 -4.27
CA GLN A 64 -21.54 12.63 -5.59
C GLN A 64 -20.53 11.50 -5.76
N THR A 65 -20.65 10.78 -6.88
CA THR A 65 -19.77 9.68 -7.26
C THR A 65 -19.43 9.77 -8.74
N VAL A 66 -18.39 9.05 -9.15
CA VAL A 66 -18.08 8.85 -10.57
C VAL A 66 -18.41 7.40 -10.91
N PRO A 67 -19.27 7.15 -11.92
CA PRO A 67 -19.53 5.78 -12.36
C PRO A 67 -18.26 5.06 -12.78
N TRP A 68 -18.05 3.84 -12.29
CA TRP A 68 -16.83 3.09 -12.57
C TRP A 68 -16.62 2.85 -14.08
N SER A 69 -17.68 2.62 -14.84
CA SER A 69 -17.61 2.44 -16.30
C SER A 69 -17.08 3.68 -17.04
N GLU A 70 -17.36 4.89 -16.54
CA GLU A 70 -16.84 6.14 -17.11
C GLU A 70 -15.38 6.37 -16.70
N MET A 71 -15.04 6.14 -15.43
CA MET A 71 -13.66 6.23 -14.96
C MET A 71 -12.75 5.21 -15.67
N ARG A 72 -13.21 3.96 -15.83
CA ARG A 72 -12.47 2.92 -16.54
C ARG A 72 -12.17 3.33 -17.98
N ARG A 73 -13.17 3.81 -18.70
CA ARG A 73 -13.01 4.28 -20.09
C ARG A 73 -12.03 5.44 -20.19
N TYR A 74 -12.09 6.36 -19.22
CA TYR A 74 -11.14 7.45 -19.13
C TYR A 74 -9.70 6.95 -18.92
N LEU A 75 -9.49 6.00 -18.01
CA LEU A 75 -8.17 5.42 -17.74
C LEU A 75 -7.62 4.65 -18.96
N GLU A 76 -8.45 3.85 -19.64
CA GLU A 76 -8.06 3.11 -20.84
C GLU A 76 -7.56 4.05 -21.95
N ARG A 77 -8.28 5.14 -22.23
CA ARG A 77 -7.90 6.14 -23.23
C ARG A 77 -6.67 6.96 -22.83
N ARG A 78 -6.53 7.27 -21.53
CA ARG A 78 -5.31 7.93 -20.99
C ARG A 78 -4.08 7.05 -21.15
N VAL A 79 -4.18 5.75 -20.91
CA VAL A 79 -3.09 4.79 -21.16
C VAL A 79 -2.74 4.70 -22.64
N ALA A 80 -3.72 4.87 -23.53
CA ALA A 80 -3.50 4.97 -24.99
C ALA A 80 -2.88 6.30 -25.45
N GLY A 81 -2.58 7.24 -24.53
CA GLY A 81 -1.96 8.53 -24.85
C GLY A 81 -2.94 9.60 -25.30
N GLU A 82 -4.25 9.37 -25.21
CA GLU A 82 -5.25 10.37 -25.55
C GLU A 82 -5.38 11.44 -24.47
N ASN A 83 -5.45 12.71 -24.88
CA ASN A 83 -5.76 13.83 -24.01
C ASN A 83 -7.27 14.02 -23.94
N ILE A 84 -7.87 13.53 -22.85
CA ILE A 84 -9.32 13.59 -22.60
C ILE A 84 -9.58 14.11 -21.19
N ASP A 85 -10.75 14.73 -21.00
CA ASP A 85 -11.17 15.20 -19.68
C ASP A 85 -11.60 14.04 -18.78
N ALA A 86 -11.34 14.21 -17.47
CA ALA A 86 -11.79 13.26 -16.47
C ALA A 86 -13.33 13.33 -16.30
N PRO A 87 -14.00 12.19 -16.08
CA PRO A 87 -15.44 12.17 -15.82
C PRO A 87 -15.78 12.96 -14.54
N ALA A 88 -16.83 13.78 -14.62
CA ALA A 88 -17.29 14.60 -13.51
C ALA A 88 -18.07 13.77 -12.48
N ALA A 89 -17.93 14.13 -11.20
CA ALA A 89 -18.72 13.55 -10.13
C ALA A 89 -20.18 14.02 -10.23
N ARG A 90 -21.13 13.10 -10.11
CA ARG A 90 -22.57 13.37 -10.14
C ARG A 90 -23.30 12.52 -9.09
N PRO A 91 -24.52 12.90 -8.67
CA PRO A 91 -25.28 12.08 -7.73
C PRO A 91 -25.34 10.62 -8.20
N LEU A 92 -25.22 9.69 -7.25
CA LEU A 92 -25.46 8.28 -7.53
C LEU A 92 -26.89 8.16 -8.07
N ALA A 93 -27.04 7.85 -9.36
CA ALA A 93 -28.35 7.55 -9.93
C ALA A 93 -28.77 6.16 -9.43
N ASP A 94 -30.03 6.03 -9.00
CA ASP A 94 -30.66 4.76 -8.66
C ASP A 94 -30.62 3.77 -9.84
#